data_AF-A0A1V6AH05-F1
#
_entry.id   AF-A0A1V6AH05-F1
#
_cell.length_a   1.000
_cell.length_b   1.000
_cell.length_c   1.000
_cell.angle_alpha   90.00
_cell.angle_beta   90.00
_cell.angle_gamma   90.00
#
_symmetry.space_group_name_H-M   'P 1'
#
loop_
_entity.id
_entity.type
_entity.pdbx_description
1 polymer ?
#
loop_
_entity_poly.entity_id
_entity_poly.type
_entity_poly.pdbx_seq_one_letter_code
_entity_poly.pdbx_strand_id
1 'polypeptide(L)'
;MKFKKSSKIIIIIWLTAILILLTSCSIVKFPVYLYGLIDTQGNYIIEPTFTGIKIGKEGMYPIRQGYNEYYKWGFCDLNGNIVIEPQYKDASMFSEGLAPVQKYDESGLWFFIDYANNKVFDGEFKFALPFSEGLACVQSAARDSTYNLWGYIDTTGEYVIPPQFQAAASFSEGLAKIQEGSGVAGLCGYIDKTGTIVIEPQFSYAGLFSEGLASVKLSMDQEVNDSGYIDKNGNIVIPLMYYNTSTFNDGLAPVLVGETFDKALYGYINLNNELVIKPKYYMAYSFSEGYAAVKTDYYENSGWMYINTEGKLVIKNDYSSASSFIDGVAPVGMVVYR
;
A
#
# COMPACT_ATOMS: atom_id res chain seq x y z
N MET A 1 -47.19 -68.14 18.34
CA MET A 1 -48.11 -67.11 18.90
C MET A 1 -47.50 -65.74 18.64
N LYS A 2 -48.29 -64.81 18.10
CA LYS A 2 -47.90 -63.49 17.58
C LYS A 2 -47.20 -62.62 18.63
N PHE A 3 -46.12 -61.92 18.25
CA PHE A 3 -45.87 -60.55 18.72
C PHE A 3 -45.54 -59.63 17.56
N LYS A 4 -46.53 -58.80 17.24
CA LYS A 4 -46.51 -57.67 16.31
C LYS A 4 -46.37 -56.44 17.21
N LYS A 5 -45.20 -55.82 17.29
CA LYS A 5 -44.99 -54.46 17.86
C LYS A 5 -43.53 -54.04 17.69
N SER A 6 -43.20 -53.30 16.63
CA SER A 6 -42.05 -52.38 16.64
C SER A 6 -42.02 -51.37 15.47
N SER A 7 -43.06 -51.26 14.63
CA SER A 7 -42.98 -50.39 13.45
C SER A 7 -43.30 -48.90 13.70
N LYS A 8 -43.81 -48.52 14.87
CA LYS A 8 -44.04 -47.10 15.24
C LYS A 8 -42.90 -46.45 16.04
N ILE A 9 -42.06 -47.24 16.71
CA ILE A 9 -40.93 -46.72 17.49
C ILE A 9 -39.73 -46.41 16.58
N ILE A 10 -39.54 -47.21 15.52
CA ILE A 10 -38.42 -47.03 14.58
C ILE A 10 -38.60 -45.75 13.74
N ILE A 11 -39.83 -45.36 13.38
CA ILE A 11 -40.06 -44.15 12.56
C ILE A 11 -39.86 -42.85 13.37
N ILE A 12 -40.17 -42.85 14.67
CA ILE A 12 -39.92 -41.69 15.54
C ILE A 12 -38.42 -41.49 15.79
N ILE A 13 -37.65 -42.59 15.92
CA ILE A 13 -36.19 -42.53 16.11
C ILE A 13 -35.48 -41.99 14.86
N TRP A 14 -35.97 -42.26 13.65
CA TRP A 14 -35.40 -41.71 12.41
C TRP A 14 -35.72 -40.22 12.19
N LEU A 15 -36.91 -39.74 12.58
CA LEU A 15 -37.25 -38.32 12.50
C LEU A 15 -36.52 -37.46 13.55
N THR A 16 -36.25 -38.00 14.75
CA THR A 16 -35.41 -37.31 15.74
C THR A 16 -33.92 -37.36 15.37
N ALA A 17 -33.44 -38.43 14.74
CA ALA A 17 -32.04 -38.53 14.30
C ALA A 17 -31.72 -37.59 13.13
N ILE A 18 -32.66 -37.35 12.20
CA ILE A 18 -32.49 -36.38 11.12
C ILE A 18 -32.57 -34.93 11.64
N LEU A 19 -33.36 -34.67 12.69
CA LEU A 19 -33.38 -33.35 13.33
C LEU A 19 -32.13 -33.08 14.20
N ILE A 20 -31.50 -34.13 14.75
CA ILE A 20 -30.24 -34.02 15.53
C ILE A 20 -28.99 -33.98 14.63
N LEU A 21 -29.05 -34.53 13.41
CA LEU A 21 -27.97 -34.37 12.41
C LEU A 21 -27.94 -32.97 11.78
N LEU A 22 -28.99 -32.16 11.95
CA LEU A 22 -29.03 -30.76 11.52
C LEU A 22 -28.58 -29.77 12.61
N THR A 23 -28.33 -30.22 13.85
CA THR A 23 -27.94 -29.34 14.97
C THR A 23 -26.49 -29.51 15.45
N SER A 24 -25.68 -30.37 14.82
CA SER A 24 -24.27 -30.56 15.17
C SER A 24 -23.29 -30.42 14.02
N CYS A 25 -23.72 -29.87 12.87
CA CYS A 25 -22.77 -29.36 11.89
C CYS A 25 -22.26 -28.02 12.42
N SER A 26 -21.15 -28.05 13.16
CA SER A 26 -20.37 -26.84 13.44
C SER A 26 -20.07 -26.17 12.11
N ILE A 27 -20.72 -25.04 11.83
CA ILE A 27 -20.39 -24.22 10.67
C ILE A 27 -18.93 -23.82 10.88
N VAL A 28 -18.03 -24.39 10.08
CA VAL A 28 -16.64 -23.97 10.05
C VAL A 28 -16.65 -22.54 9.52
N LYS A 29 -16.52 -21.58 10.43
CA LYS A 29 -16.46 -20.16 10.06
C LYS A 29 -15.10 -19.89 9.47
N PHE A 30 -15.07 -19.44 8.22
CA PHE A 30 -13.83 -19.03 7.57
C PHE A 30 -13.60 -17.53 7.83
N PRO A 31 -12.37 -17.11 8.17
CA PRO A 31 -12.06 -15.69 8.32
C PRO A 31 -12.19 -15.01 6.96
N VAL A 32 -12.99 -13.94 6.91
CA VAL A 32 -13.13 -13.07 5.75
C VAL A 32 -12.52 -11.73 6.09
N TYR A 33 -11.56 -11.29 5.29
CA TYR A 33 -10.95 -9.96 5.43
C TYR A 33 -11.80 -8.96 4.66
N LEU A 34 -12.41 -8.04 5.38
CA LEU A 34 -13.21 -6.95 4.81
C LEU A 34 -12.57 -5.62 5.14
N TYR A 35 -12.74 -4.66 4.24
CA TYR A 35 -12.10 -3.37 4.31
C TYR A 35 -13.12 -2.25 4.18
N GLY A 36 -12.86 -1.18 4.91
CA GLY A 36 -13.66 0.05 4.95
C GLY A 36 -12.76 1.28 5.06
N LEU A 37 -13.39 2.44 5.24
CA LEU A 37 -12.72 3.72 5.47
C LEU A 37 -13.10 4.27 6.84
N ILE A 38 -12.12 4.79 7.56
CA ILE A 38 -12.34 5.51 8.82
C ILE A 38 -11.96 6.98 8.68
N ASP A 39 -12.62 7.84 9.46
CA ASP A 39 -12.21 9.22 9.69
C ASP A 39 -11.06 9.31 10.71
N THR A 40 -10.56 10.53 10.93
CA THR A 40 -9.49 10.84 11.89
C THR A 40 -9.90 10.67 13.37
N GLN A 41 -11.18 10.43 13.66
CA GLN A 41 -11.69 10.05 14.97
C GLN A 41 -11.84 8.53 15.13
N GLY A 42 -11.63 7.77 14.05
CA GLY A 42 -11.78 6.31 14.02
C GLY A 42 -13.21 5.82 13.76
N ASN A 43 -14.14 6.71 13.37
CA ASN A 43 -15.49 6.30 12.97
C ASN A 43 -15.46 5.78 11.54
N TYR A 44 -16.23 4.74 11.25
CA TYR A 44 -16.41 4.28 9.88
C TYR A 44 -17.19 5.30 9.06
N ILE A 45 -16.56 5.76 7.98
CA ILE A 45 -17.24 6.44 6.88
C ILE A 45 -17.83 5.40 5.93
N ILE A 46 -17.04 4.36 5.65
CA ILE A 46 -17.47 3.18 4.91
C ILE A 46 -17.23 1.98 5.82
N GLU A 47 -18.31 1.28 6.15
CA GLU A 47 -18.23 0.03 6.92
C GLU A 47 -17.40 -1.03 6.17
N PRO A 48 -16.73 -1.97 6.88
CA PRO A 48 -15.97 -3.03 6.23
C PRO A 48 -16.84 -3.97 5.38
N THR A 49 -17.00 -3.63 4.09
CA THR A 49 -17.84 -4.38 3.15
C THR A 49 -17.11 -4.83 1.89
N PHE A 50 -16.00 -4.18 1.54
CA PHE A 50 -15.21 -4.53 0.36
C PHE A 50 -14.20 -5.63 0.67
N THR A 51 -13.86 -6.47 -0.32
CA THR A 51 -12.79 -7.47 -0.15
C THR A 51 -11.40 -6.86 -0.30
N GLY A 52 -11.32 -5.57 -0.63
CA GLY A 52 -10.12 -4.74 -0.60
C GLY A 52 -10.47 -3.28 -0.85
N ILE A 53 -9.73 -2.37 -0.22
CA ILE A 53 -9.74 -0.93 -0.54
C ILE A 53 -8.30 -0.43 -0.44
N LYS A 54 -7.87 0.38 -1.41
CA LYS A 54 -6.56 1.04 -1.39
C LYS A 54 -6.72 2.48 -0.95
N ILE A 55 -5.59 3.12 -0.63
CA ILE A 55 -5.51 4.57 -0.47
C ILE A 55 -6.05 5.20 -1.76
N GLY A 56 -7.00 6.12 -1.58
CA GLY A 56 -7.55 6.95 -2.63
C GLY A 56 -7.00 8.37 -2.55
N LYS A 57 -7.29 9.15 -3.58
CA LYS A 57 -6.97 10.58 -3.69
C LYS A 57 -8.01 11.19 -4.63
N GLU A 58 -8.28 12.49 -4.49
CA GLU A 58 -9.28 13.18 -5.32
C GLU A 58 -10.69 12.59 -5.13
N GLY A 59 -10.98 12.09 -3.93
CA GLY A 59 -12.28 11.50 -3.59
C GLY A 59 -12.59 10.16 -4.26
N MET A 60 -11.60 9.53 -4.93
CA MET A 60 -11.77 8.25 -5.61
C MET A 60 -10.90 7.17 -4.97
N TYR A 61 -11.54 6.10 -4.48
CA TYR A 61 -10.88 5.01 -3.76
C TYR A 61 -10.92 3.73 -4.58
N PRO A 62 -9.77 3.12 -4.94
CA PRO A 62 -9.77 1.84 -5.58
C PRO A 62 -10.36 0.79 -4.64
N ILE A 63 -11.43 0.13 -5.07
CA ILE A 63 -12.11 -0.92 -4.30
C ILE A 63 -12.05 -2.24 -5.05
N ARG A 64 -12.06 -3.33 -4.28
CA ARG A 64 -12.08 -4.69 -4.78
C ARG A 64 -13.32 -5.41 -4.30
N GLN A 65 -13.97 -6.10 -5.23
CA GLN A 65 -15.07 -7.00 -4.96
C GLN A 65 -14.81 -8.37 -5.57
N GLY A 66 -15.34 -9.43 -4.94
CA GLY A 66 -15.08 -10.82 -5.31
C GLY A 66 -13.90 -11.43 -4.56
N TYR A 67 -13.66 -12.72 -4.81
CA TYR A 67 -12.67 -13.55 -4.12
C TYR A 67 -11.85 -14.37 -5.13
N ASN A 68 -10.62 -14.77 -4.76
CA ASN A 68 -9.71 -15.58 -5.57
C ASN A 68 -9.49 -15.01 -7.00
N GLU A 69 -9.35 -15.83 -8.03
CA GLU A 69 -9.22 -15.33 -9.42
C GLU A 69 -10.49 -14.69 -10.01
N TYR A 70 -11.51 -14.38 -9.20
CA TYR A 70 -12.74 -13.72 -9.64
C TYR A 70 -12.90 -12.30 -9.08
N TYR A 71 -11.92 -11.81 -8.30
CA TYR A 71 -11.99 -10.43 -7.84
C TYR A 71 -11.73 -9.46 -8.99
N LYS A 72 -12.34 -8.28 -8.89
CA LYS A 72 -12.09 -7.15 -9.79
C LYS A 72 -11.95 -5.86 -9.00
N TRP A 73 -11.17 -4.94 -9.56
CA TRP A 73 -11.01 -3.60 -9.05
C TRP A 73 -11.89 -2.61 -9.81
N GLY A 74 -12.46 -1.67 -9.06
CA GLY A 74 -13.22 -0.52 -9.52
C GLY A 74 -12.93 0.65 -8.59
N PHE A 75 -13.82 1.64 -8.54
CA PHE A 75 -13.66 2.83 -7.69
C PHE A 75 -14.95 3.20 -6.98
N CYS A 76 -14.85 3.64 -5.73
CA CYS A 76 -15.95 4.25 -5.00
C CYS A 76 -15.63 5.69 -4.57
N ASP A 77 -16.68 6.46 -4.28
CA ASP A 77 -16.56 7.76 -3.61
C ASP A 77 -16.41 7.60 -2.09
N LEU A 78 -16.29 8.73 -1.38
CA LEU A 78 -16.22 8.78 0.09
C LEU A 78 -17.48 8.25 0.80
N ASN A 79 -18.63 8.17 0.13
CA ASN A 79 -19.85 7.61 0.71
C ASN A 79 -19.97 6.10 0.48
N GLY A 80 -18.98 5.50 -0.19
CA GLY A 80 -19.00 4.09 -0.60
C GLY A 80 -19.87 3.80 -1.81
N ASN A 81 -20.34 4.82 -2.52
CA ASN A 81 -21.04 4.62 -3.80
C ASN A 81 -20.03 4.18 -4.84
N ILE A 82 -20.32 3.11 -5.57
CA ILE A 82 -19.49 2.66 -6.69
C ILE A 82 -19.63 3.69 -7.82
N VAL A 83 -18.53 4.33 -8.18
CA VAL A 83 -18.44 5.31 -9.28
C VAL A 83 -17.99 4.61 -10.56
N ILE A 84 -17.05 3.67 -10.45
CA ILE A 84 -16.59 2.83 -11.55
C ILE A 84 -16.75 1.38 -11.12
N GLU A 85 -17.61 0.65 -11.82
CA GLU A 85 -17.90 -0.76 -11.52
C GLU A 85 -16.64 -1.62 -11.55
N PRO A 86 -16.47 -2.57 -10.61
CA PRO A 86 -15.37 -3.51 -10.60
C PRO A 86 -15.24 -4.30 -11.91
N GLN A 87 -14.25 -3.94 -12.71
CA GLN A 87 -14.04 -4.52 -14.04
C GLN A 87 -12.56 -4.75 -14.37
N TYR A 88 -11.65 -4.16 -13.60
CA TYR A 88 -10.21 -4.23 -13.83
C TYR A 88 -9.55 -5.35 -13.05
N LYS A 89 -8.43 -5.85 -13.57
CA LYS A 89 -7.59 -6.82 -12.87
C LYS A 89 -6.87 -6.17 -11.69
N ASP A 90 -6.47 -4.92 -11.85
CA ASP A 90 -5.92 -4.07 -10.80
C ASP A 90 -6.17 -2.59 -11.12
N ALA A 91 -6.12 -1.74 -10.10
CA ALA A 91 -6.27 -0.29 -10.20
C ALA A 91 -5.38 0.43 -9.19
N SER A 92 -4.74 1.52 -9.58
CA SER A 92 -4.07 2.45 -8.66
C SER A 92 -4.94 3.66 -8.37
N MET A 93 -4.50 4.52 -7.44
CA MET A 93 -5.22 5.75 -7.09
C MET A 93 -5.31 6.71 -8.28
N PHE A 94 -6.38 7.52 -8.29
CA PHE A 94 -6.43 8.73 -9.12
C PHE A 94 -5.36 9.71 -8.65
N SER A 95 -4.72 10.39 -9.58
CA SER A 95 -3.86 11.54 -9.31
C SER A 95 -3.79 12.38 -10.57
N GLU A 96 -3.97 13.69 -10.41
CA GLU A 96 -4.00 14.66 -11.51
C GLU A 96 -5.07 14.32 -12.55
N GLY A 97 -6.22 13.81 -12.09
CA GLY A 97 -7.38 13.51 -12.93
C GLY A 97 -7.34 12.16 -13.63
N LEU A 98 -6.28 11.38 -13.48
CA LEU A 98 -6.08 10.10 -14.17
C LEU A 98 -5.73 8.97 -13.20
N ALA A 99 -6.19 7.76 -13.51
CA ALA A 99 -5.81 6.54 -12.78
C ALA A 99 -5.27 5.46 -13.72
N PRO A 100 -4.13 4.83 -13.40
CA PRO A 100 -3.69 3.66 -14.13
C PRO A 100 -4.48 2.42 -13.67
N VAL A 101 -4.97 1.65 -14.63
CA VAL A 101 -5.75 0.43 -14.44
C VAL A 101 -5.22 -0.70 -15.34
N GLN A 102 -5.38 -1.94 -14.88
CA GLN A 102 -4.88 -3.14 -15.56
C GLN A 102 -5.99 -3.94 -16.21
N LYS A 103 -5.81 -4.32 -17.49
CA LYS A 103 -6.75 -5.19 -18.22
C LYS A 103 -6.78 -6.62 -17.66
N TYR A 104 -7.93 -7.27 -17.86
CA TYR A 104 -8.15 -8.68 -17.52
C TYR A 104 -7.75 -9.67 -18.64
N ASP A 105 -7.22 -9.17 -19.77
CA ASP A 105 -6.88 -10.01 -20.92
C ASP A 105 -5.48 -10.66 -20.79
N GLU A 106 -5.11 -11.45 -21.80
CA GLU A 106 -3.82 -12.15 -21.87
C GLU A 106 -2.62 -11.19 -21.88
N SER A 107 -2.80 -9.93 -22.29
CA SER A 107 -1.74 -8.93 -22.28
C SER A 107 -1.45 -8.44 -20.86
N GLY A 108 -2.49 -8.30 -20.04
CA GLY A 108 -2.39 -7.76 -18.68
C GLY A 108 -1.76 -6.36 -18.63
N LEU A 109 -1.87 -5.59 -19.72
CA LEU A 109 -1.27 -4.26 -19.81
C LEU A 109 -2.06 -3.23 -19.01
N TRP A 110 -1.33 -2.22 -18.55
CA TRP A 110 -1.82 -1.04 -17.87
C TRP A 110 -2.09 0.09 -18.87
N PHE A 111 -3.13 0.88 -18.58
CA PHE A 111 -3.50 2.08 -19.33
C PHE A 111 -4.18 3.07 -18.37
N PHE A 112 -4.41 4.30 -18.83
CA PHE A 112 -4.97 5.36 -18.00
C PHE A 112 -6.44 5.65 -18.33
N ILE A 113 -7.23 5.85 -17.30
CA ILE A 113 -8.63 6.25 -17.38
C ILE A 113 -8.87 7.61 -16.69
N ASP A 114 -9.88 8.33 -17.18
CA ASP A 114 -10.44 9.50 -16.49
C ASP A 114 -11.53 9.10 -15.46
N TYR A 115 -12.12 10.08 -14.77
CA TYR A 115 -13.20 9.86 -13.82
C TYR A 115 -14.48 9.25 -14.43
N ALA A 116 -14.68 9.42 -15.74
CA ALA A 116 -15.81 8.86 -16.47
C ALA A 116 -15.50 7.46 -17.03
N ASN A 117 -14.37 6.87 -16.64
CA ASN A 117 -13.90 5.56 -17.06
C ASN A 117 -13.52 5.47 -18.56
N ASN A 118 -13.22 6.60 -19.20
CA ASN A 118 -12.75 6.62 -20.58
C ASN A 118 -11.24 6.40 -20.61
N LYS A 119 -10.76 5.57 -21.55
CA LYS A 119 -9.34 5.50 -21.91
C LYS A 119 -8.92 6.86 -22.49
N VAL A 120 -7.87 7.48 -21.93
CA VAL A 120 -7.51 8.88 -22.25
C VAL A 120 -6.58 9.02 -23.45
N PHE A 121 -5.69 8.05 -23.66
CA PHE A 121 -4.76 8.00 -24.79
C PHE A 121 -4.42 6.55 -25.14
N ASP A 122 -3.86 6.29 -26.33
CA ASP A 122 -3.72 4.94 -26.87
C ASP A 122 -2.60 4.09 -26.23
N GLY A 123 -1.67 4.71 -25.50
CA GLY A 123 -0.54 4.08 -24.82
C GLY A 123 -0.94 2.95 -23.85
N GLU A 124 -0.22 1.83 -23.95
CA GLU A 124 -0.36 0.67 -23.06
C GLU A 124 1.00 0.24 -22.54
N PHE A 125 1.07 -0.10 -21.26
CA PHE A 125 2.32 -0.25 -20.52
C PHE A 125 2.34 -1.56 -19.76
N LYS A 126 3.53 -2.07 -19.50
CA LYS A 126 3.67 -3.28 -18.68
C LYS A 126 3.34 -2.99 -17.21
N PHE A 127 3.69 -1.79 -16.74
CA PHE A 127 3.28 -1.20 -15.46
C PHE A 127 3.15 0.31 -15.61
N ALA A 128 2.27 0.91 -14.80
CA ALA A 128 2.11 2.36 -14.73
C ALA A 128 1.87 2.80 -13.28
N LEU A 129 2.60 3.82 -12.84
CA LEU A 129 2.36 4.51 -11.57
C LEU A 129 1.41 5.71 -11.79
N PRO A 130 0.70 6.18 -10.74
CA PRO A 130 -0.08 7.40 -10.83
C PRO A 130 0.76 8.61 -11.24
N PHE A 131 0.12 9.58 -11.88
CA PHE A 131 0.75 10.87 -12.18
C PHE A 131 1.20 11.56 -10.88
N SER A 132 2.39 12.12 -10.92
CA SER A 132 2.93 12.96 -9.85
C SER A 132 3.77 14.08 -10.44
N GLU A 133 3.38 15.29 -10.11
CA GLU A 133 3.95 16.54 -10.60
C GLU A 133 3.99 16.67 -12.13
N GLY A 134 2.92 16.22 -12.79
CA GLY A 134 2.72 16.32 -14.24
C GLY A 134 3.25 15.12 -15.04
N LEU A 135 3.90 14.14 -14.40
CA LEU A 135 4.51 13.00 -15.08
C LEU A 135 4.07 11.68 -14.44
N ALA A 136 3.83 10.66 -15.26
CA ALA A 136 3.62 9.28 -14.81
C ALA A 136 4.81 8.39 -15.20
N CYS A 137 5.29 7.62 -14.24
CA CYS A 137 6.35 6.63 -14.46
C CYS A 137 5.75 5.34 -15.03
N VAL A 138 6.23 4.90 -16.19
CA VAL A 138 5.66 3.76 -16.92
C VAL A 138 6.77 2.80 -17.40
N GLN A 139 6.47 1.50 -17.38
CA GLN A 139 7.35 0.47 -17.92
C GLN A 139 6.92 0.11 -19.35
N SER A 140 7.85 0.20 -20.30
CA SER A 140 7.61 -0.10 -21.71
C SER A 140 7.17 -1.55 -21.93
N ALA A 141 6.13 -1.71 -22.74
CA ALA A 141 5.66 -2.98 -23.26
C ALA A 141 6.14 -3.25 -24.69
N ALA A 142 6.85 -2.31 -25.32
CA ALA A 142 7.32 -2.43 -26.69
C ALA A 142 8.36 -3.54 -26.82
N ARG A 143 8.20 -4.44 -27.79
CA ARG A 143 9.11 -5.58 -28.02
C ARG A 143 10.36 -5.15 -28.82
N ASP A 144 11.05 -4.14 -28.32
CA ASP A 144 12.29 -3.59 -28.87
C ASP A 144 13.37 -3.48 -27.77
N SER A 145 14.41 -2.67 -28.00
CA SER A 145 15.49 -2.44 -27.03
C SER A 145 15.03 -1.78 -25.72
N THR A 146 13.81 -1.24 -25.67
CA THR A 146 13.23 -0.60 -24.49
C THR A 146 12.39 -1.54 -23.64
N TYR A 147 12.20 -2.80 -24.05
CA TYR A 147 11.33 -3.74 -23.35
C TYR A 147 11.71 -3.88 -21.86
N ASN A 148 10.73 -3.69 -20.96
CA ASN A 148 10.90 -3.64 -19.50
C ASN A 148 11.69 -2.45 -18.93
N LEU A 149 12.12 -1.49 -19.75
CA LEU A 149 12.71 -0.27 -19.25
C LEU A 149 11.61 0.71 -18.84
N TRP A 150 11.93 1.54 -17.85
CA TRP A 150 11.06 2.58 -17.33
C TRP A 150 11.40 3.93 -17.95
N GLY A 151 10.35 4.69 -18.23
CA GLY A 151 10.39 6.08 -18.69
C GLY A 151 9.23 6.87 -18.08
N TYR A 152 9.03 8.10 -18.56
CA TYR A 152 8.02 9.00 -18.03
C TYR A 152 7.22 9.63 -19.15
N ILE A 153 5.90 9.61 -18.99
CA ILE A 153 4.94 10.22 -19.91
C ILE A 153 4.27 11.44 -19.28
N ASP A 154 3.84 12.37 -20.12
CA ASP A 154 2.94 13.45 -19.72
C ASP A 154 1.47 13.01 -19.78
N THR A 155 0.55 13.93 -19.49
CA THR A 155 -0.91 13.69 -19.47
C THR A 155 -1.52 13.47 -20.85
N THR A 156 -0.78 13.74 -21.93
CA THR A 156 -1.19 13.41 -23.30
C THR A 156 -0.80 11.98 -23.69
N GLY A 157 0.04 11.31 -22.88
CA GLY A 157 0.56 9.97 -23.12
C GLY A 157 1.89 9.94 -23.85
N GLU A 158 2.47 11.10 -24.17
CA GLU A 158 3.75 11.21 -24.86
C GLU A 158 4.92 11.10 -23.88
N TYR A 159 6.00 10.44 -24.30
CA TYR A 159 7.19 10.31 -23.48
C TYR A 159 7.94 11.64 -23.37
N VAL A 160 8.04 12.15 -22.14
CA VAL A 160 8.94 13.27 -21.80
C VAL A 160 10.34 12.75 -21.54
N ILE A 161 10.45 11.58 -20.90
CA ILE A 161 11.71 10.86 -20.71
C ILE A 161 11.52 9.46 -21.31
N PRO A 162 12.17 9.13 -22.43
CA PRO A 162 12.05 7.83 -23.06
C PRO A 162 12.44 6.68 -22.11
N PRO A 163 11.91 5.46 -22.30
CA PRO A 163 12.27 4.35 -21.45
C PRO A 163 13.76 4.00 -21.55
N GLN A 164 14.47 4.14 -20.44
CA GLN A 164 15.92 3.92 -20.37
C GLN A 164 16.41 3.36 -19.03
N PHE A 165 15.57 3.39 -17.98
CA PHE A 165 15.97 2.96 -16.64
C PHE A 165 15.53 1.53 -16.33
N GLN A 166 16.32 0.77 -15.57
CA GLN A 166 15.94 -0.58 -15.14
C GLN A 166 14.81 -0.56 -14.10
N ALA A 167 14.81 0.44 -13.22
CA ALA A 167 13.67 0.78 -12.37
C ALA A 167 13.59 2.29 -12.14
N ALA A 168 12.39 2.77 -11.87
CA ALA A 168 12.11 4.17 -11.61
C ALA A 168 10.90 4.31 -10.66
N ALA A 169 10.77 5.46 -10.01
CA ALA A 169 9.64 5.79 -9.13
C ALA A 169 8.98 7.11 -9.55
N SER A 170 7.83 7.44 -8.96
CA SER A 170 7.17 8.73 -9.21
C SER A 170 8.05 9.92 -8.79
N PHE A 171 7.88 11.06 -9.47
CA PHE A 171 8.49 12.31 -9.04
C PHE A 171 7.93 12.77 -7.69
N SER A 172 8.80 13.29 -6.84
CA SER A 172 8.44 13.96 -5.60
C SER A 172 9.43 15.08 -5.32
N GLU A 173 8.88 16.26 -5.08
CA GLU A 173 9.58 17.52 -4.93
C GLU A 173 10.62 17.82 -6.04
N GLY A 174 10.27 17.50 -7.28
CA GLY A 174 11.09 17.75 -8.48
C GLY A 174 12.12 16.68 -8.83
N LEU A 175 12.30 15.64 -8.00
CA LEU A 175 13.24 14.54 -8.25
C LEU A 175 12.53 13.18 -8.28
N ALA A 176 13.02 12.27 -9.12
CA ALA A 176 12.56 10.89 -9.15
C ALA A 176 13.73 9.93 -8.93
N LYS A 177 13.49 8.90 -8.11
CA LYS A 177 14.45 7.82 -7.92
C LYS A 177 14.52 6.99 -9.18
N ILE A 178 15.74 6.66 -9.60
CA ILE A 178 16.03 5.64 -10.61
C ILE A 178 16.97 4.59 -10.03
N GLN A 179 16.96 3.40 -10.61
CA GLN A 179 17.91 2.35 -10.29
C GLN A 179 18.64 1.93 -11.57
N GLU A 180 19.97 1.95 -11.50
CA GLU A 180 20.83 1.45 -12.56
C GLU A 180 21.54 0.17 -12.13
N GLY A 181 21.81 -0.71 -13.10
CA GLY A 181 22.34 -2.04 -12.87
C GLY A 181 21.26 -3.12 -12.77
N SER A 182 21.67 -4.39 -12.74
CA SER A 182 20.76 -5.53 -12.83
C SER A 182 20.49 -6.19 -11.49
N GLY A 183 19.22 -6.46 -11.20
CA GLY A 183 18.80 -7.27 -10.05
C GLY A 183 18.96 -6.57 -8.71
N VAL A 184 19.09 -7.36 -7.63
CA VAL A 184 19.21 -6.86 -6.24
C VAL A 184 20.48 -6.04 -5.98
N ALA A 185 21.40 -5.98 -6.94
CA ALA A 185 22.65 -5.23 -6.86
C ALA A 185 22.58 -3.85 -7.57
N GLY A 186 21.45 -3.51 -8.21
CA GLY A 186 21.31 -2.20 -8.84
C GLY A 186 21.33 -1.08 -7.79
N LEU A 187 21.98 0.02 -8.10
CA LEU A 187 22.11 1.17 -7.19
C LEU A 187 21.09 2.25 -7.54
N CYS A 188 20.58 2.91 -6.51
CA CYS A 188 19.62 3.99 -6.60
C CYS A 188 20.35 5.33 -6.71
N GLY A 189 19.85 6.16 -7.61
CA GLY A 189 20.19 7.58 -7.78
C GLY A 189 18.93 8.40 -8.03
N TYR A 190 19.09 9.66 -8.43
CA TYR A 190 17.96 10.56 -8.69
C TYR A 190 18.15 11.34 -9.98
N ILE A 191 17.05 11.54 -10.69
CA ILE A 191 16.95 12.37 -11.88
C ILE A 191 15.99 13.53 -11.67
N ASP A 192 16.16 14.61 -12.43
CA ASP A 192 15.18 15.68 -12.57
C ASP A 192 14.12 15.36 -13.65
N LYS A 193 13.17 16.28 -13.85
CA LYS A 193 12.09 16.14 -14.85
C LYS A 193 12.54 16.17 -16.31
N THR A 194 13.79 16.50 -16.57
CA THR A 194 14.40 16.38 -17.91
C THR A 194 15.02 15.01 -18.15
N GLY A 195 15.13 14.18 -17.10
CA GLY A 195 15.83 12.91 -17.11
C GLY A 195 17.33 13.03 -16.85
N THR A 196 17.81 14.21 -16.45
CA THR A 196 19.22 14.42 -16.10
C THR A 196 19.49 13.87 -14.71
N ILE A 197 20.57 13.09 -14.56
CA ILE A 197 21.01 12.58 -13.25
C ILE A 197 21.47 13.75 -12.38
N VAL A 198 20.82 13.93 -11.24
CA VAL A 198 21.15 14.93 -10.21
C VAL A 198 21.99 14.31 -9.10
N ILE A 199 21.70 13.06 -8.74
CA ILE A 199 22.44 12.29 -7.75
C ILE A 199 22.80 10.95 -8.38
N GLU A 200 24.09 10.70 -8.53
CA GLU A 200 24.60 9.47 -9.14
C GLU A 200 24.13 8.22 -8.38
N PRO A 201 23.80 7.12 -9.09
CA PRO A 201 23.48 5.83 -8.49
C PRO A 201 24.56 5.33 -7.54
N GLN A 202 24.29 5.35 -6.24
CA GLN A 202 25.27 4.97 -5.21
C GLN A 202 24.66 4.32 -3.97
N PHE A 203 23.33 4.29 -3.83
CA PHE A 203 22.64 3.75 -2.66
C PHE A 203 22.03 2.39 -2.96
N SER A 204 22.07 1.43 -2.03
CA SER A 204 21.34 0.16 -2.18
C SER A 204 19.82 0.38 -2.19
N TYR A 205 19.38 1.39 -1.45
CA TYR A 205 17.99 1.80 -1.37
C TYR A 205 17.90 3.32 -1.29
N ALA A 206 16.88 3.88 -1.92
CA ALA A 206 16.50 5.27 -1.79
C ALA A 206 14.97 5.42 -1.75
N GLY A 207 14.49 6.34 -0.94
CA GLY A 207 13.08 6.73 -0.80
C GLY A 207 12.71 7.90 -1.72
N LEU A 208 11.44 8.30 -1.69
CA LEU A 208 11.02 9.57 -2.31
C LEU A 208 11.47 10.76 -1.46
N PHE A 209 11.75 11.89 -2.11
CA PHE A 209 11.94 13.15 -1.40
C PHE A 209 10.65 13.63 -0.77
N SER A 210 10.71 14.09 0.47
CA SER A 210 9.61 14.73 1.19
C SER A 210 10.21 15.59 2.30
N GLU A 211 9.67 16.80 2.46
CA GLU A 211 10.19 17.81 3.37
C GLU A 211 11.68 18.13 3.12
N GLY A 212 12.09 18.07 1.84
CA GLY A 212 13.45 18.34 1.40
C GLY A 212 14.46 17.21 1.62
N LEU A 213 14.07 16.08 2.23
CA LEU A 213 14.96 14.95 2.54
C LEU A 213 14.49 13.65 1.89
N ALA A 214 15.42 12.74 1.61
CA ALA A 214 15.11 11.38 1.20
C ALA A 214 15.88 10.35 2.05
N SER A 215 15.17 9.30 2.47
CA SER A 215 15.76 8.15 3.16
C SER A 215 16.66 7.36 2.20
N VAL A 216 17.85 6.98 2.64
CA VAL A 216 18.81 6.18 1.85
C VAL A 216 19.48 5.11 2.70
N LYS A 217 19.99 4.06 2.04
CA LYS A 217 20.77 2.98 2.63
C LYS A 217 21.98 2.62 1.75
N LEU A 218 23.08 2.16 2.34
CA LEU A 218 24.28 1.76 1.58
C LEU A 218 24.32 0.27 1.23
N SER A 219 23.77 -0.58 2.09
CA SER A 219 23.75 -2.03 1.98
C SER A 219 22.32 -2.57 1.91
N MET A 220 22.15 -3.75 1.31
CA MET A 220 20.87 -4.49 1.36
C MET A 220 20.71 -5.29 2.66
N ASP A 221 21.76 -5.36 3.48
CA ASP A 221 21.75 -6.05 4.77
C ASP A 221 20.89 -5.29 5.79
N GLN A 222 19.81 -5.93 6.27
CA GLN A 222 18.88 -5.32 7.21
C GLN A 222 19.45 -5.17 8.63
N GLU A 223 20.48 -5.94 8.96
CA GLU A 223 21.11 -5.95 10.28
C GLU A 223 22.21 -4.89 10.42
N VAL A 224 22.44 -4.08 9.38
CA VAL A 224 23.43 -3.00 9.38
C VAL A 224 22.75 -1.66 9.65
N ASN A 225 23.36 -0.86 10.52
CA ASN A 225 23.00 0.52 10.78
C ASN A 225 23.64 1.45 9.73
N ASP A 226 23.06 1.50 8.55
CA ASP A 226 23.54 2.31 7.43
C ASP A 226 22.39 3.03 6.70
N SER A 227 21.25 3.19 7.37
CA SER A 227 20.14 4.01 6.90
C SER A 227 20.20 5.42 7.51
N GLY A 228 19.90 6.43 6.71
CA GLY A 228 19.85 7.85 7.11
C GLY A 228 19.23 8.70 6.00
N TYR A 229 19.55 9.99 5.94
CA TYR A 229 18.87 10.91 5.01
C TYR A 229 19.83 11.83 4.26
N ILE A 230 19.49 12.09 3.00
CA ILE A 230 20.19 13.03 2.12
C ILE A 230 19.30 14.22 1.74
N ASP A 231 19.93 15.35 1.41
CA ASP A 231 19.28 16.47 0.73
C ASP A 231 19.16 16.24 -0.79
N LYS A 232 18.54 17.20 -1.49
CA LYS A 232 18.37 17.17 -2.96
C LYS A 232 19.66 17.27 -3.78
N ASN A 233 20.79 17.58 -3.13
CA ASN A 233 22.10 17.58 -3.76
C ASN A 233 22.86 16.27 -3.47
N GLY A 234 22.27 15.33 -2.72
CA GLY A 234 22.89 14.07 -2.33
C GLY A 234 23.78 14.16 -1.09
N ASN A 235 23.80 15.29 -0.38
CA ASN A 235 24.57 15.42 0.86
C ASN A 235 23.86 14.68 1.99
N ILE A 236 24.59 13.87 2.77
CA ILE A 236 24.06 13.24 3.98
C ILE A 236 23.77 14.34 5.02
N VAL A 237 22.49 14.54 5.34
CA VAL A 237 22.00 15.50 6.35
C VAL A 237 21.82 14.81 7.69
N ILE A 238 21.22 13.62 7.68
CA ILE A 238 21.08 12.77 8.87
C ILE A 238 22.00 11.57 8.69
N PRO A 239 22.96 11.33 9.60
CA PRO A 239 23.93 10.26 9.48
C PRO A 239 23.30 8.88 9.25
N LEU A 240 24.03 8.04 8.52
CA LEU A 240 23.66 6.65 8.25
C LEU A 240 23.90 5.81 9.51
N MET A 241 22.94 5.84 10.43
CA MET A 241 23.10 5.28 11.79
C MET A 241 21.91 4.43 12.27
N TYR A 242 20.89 4.28 11.43
CA TYR A 242 19.68 3.52 11.73
C TYR A 242 19.65 2.20 10.95
N TYR A 243 18.98 1.18 11.49
CA TYR A 243 18.76 -0.09 10.77
C TYR A 243 17.82 0.11 9.58
N ASN A 244 16.83 0.98 9.76
CA ASN A 244 15.82 1.32 8.78
C ASN A 244 15.26 2.72 9.06
N THR A 245 14.88 3.43 8.01
CA THR A 245 14.29 4.77 8.02
C THR A 245 13.17 4.82 6.98
N SER A 246 12.18 5.70 7.17
CA SER A 246 11.13 5.95 6.17
C SER A 246 10.98 7.44 5.85
N THR A 247 10.05 7.78 4.99
CA THR A 247 9.82 9.14 4.49
C THR A 247 9.41 10.11 5.61
N PHE A 248 9.96 11.32 5.60
CA PHE A 248 9.51 12.43 6.44
C PHE A 248 8.14 12.94 5.99
N ASN A 249 7.24 13.11 6.93
CA ASN A 249 5.95 13.77 6.73
C ASN A 249 5.45 14.30 8.07
N ASP A 250 4.72 15.41 8.07
CA ASP A 250 4.33 16.14 9.27
C ASP A 250 5.51 16.44 10.23
N GLY A 251 6.70 16.69 9.67
CA GLY A 251 7.93 16.99 10.41
C GLY A 251 8.60 15.79 11.08
N LEU A 252 8.10 14.57 10.87
CA LEU A 252 8.56 13.36 11.55
C LEU A 252 8.81 12.21 10.58
N ALA A 253 9.77 11.34 10.91
CA ALA A 253 9.99 10.09 10.18
C ALA A 253 10.22 8.91 11.15
N PRO A 254 9.68 7.71 10.85
CA PRO A 254 9.93 6.54 11.65
C PRO A 254 11.36 6.04 11.41
N VAL A 255 12.03 5.65 12.49
CA VAL A 255 13.38 5.07 12.46
C VAL A 255 13.45 3.83 13.34
N LEU A 256 14.12 2.79 12.83
CA LEU A 256 14.36 1.55 13.53
C LEU A 256 15.72 1.62 14.24
N VAL A 257 15.71 1.51 15.56
CA VAL A 257 16.91 1.64 16.39
C VAL A 257 16.85 0.73 17.61
N GLY A 258 17.99 0.19 18.02
CA GLY A 258 18.15 -0.68 19.19
C GLY A 258 19.61 -1.06 19.42
N GLU A 259 19.89 -1.76 20.52
CA GLU A 259 21.24 -2.30 20.79
C GLU A 259 21.67 -3.33 19.75
N THR A 260 20.71 -4.12 19.29
CA THR A 260 20.85 -5.17 18.28
C THR A 260 19.60 -5.15 17.38
N PHE A 261 19.72 -5.66 16.16
CA PHE A 261 18.61 -5.65 15.18
C PHE A 261 17.36 -6.37 15.70
N ASP A 262 17.52 -7.52 16.36
CA ASP A 262 16.43 -8.31 16.95
C ASP A 262 15.69 -7.62 18.10
N LYS A 263 16.32 -6.62 18.71
CA LYS A 263 15.73 -5.78 19.77
C LYS A 263 15.35 -4.38 19.29
N ALA A 264 15.58 -4.08 18.02
CA ALA A 264 15.31 -2.76 17.48
C ALA A 264 13.81 -2.52 17.39
N LEU A 265 13.39 -1.31 17.74
CA LEU A 265 12.01 -0.87 17.67
C LEU A 265 11.93 0.45 16.90
N TYR A 266 10.76 0.72 16.34
CA TYR A 266 10.48 1.99 15.69
C TYR A 266 10.18 3.06 16.74
N GLY A 267 10.89 4.17 16.60
CA GLY A 267 10.56 5.48 17.15
C GLY A 267 10.40 6.50 16.02
N TYR A 268 10.33 7.78 16.35
CA TYR A 268 10.24 8.86 15.36
C TYR A 268 11.24 9.97 15.66
N ILE A 269 11.92 10.43 14.62
CA ILE A 269 12.81 11.60 14.66
C ILE A 269 12.20 12.78 13.93
N ASN A 270 12.64 13.99 14.28
CA ASN A 270 12.42 15.18 13.47
C ASN A 270 13.56 15.42 12.46
N LEU A 271 13.44 16.48 11.67
CA LEU A 271 14.44 16.90 10.67
C LEU A 271 15.83 17.24 11.25
N ASN A 272 15.93 17.52 12.55
CA ASN A 272 17.20 17.76 13.26
C ASN A 272 17.81 16.46 13.83
N ASN A 273 17.26 15.30 13.48
CA ASN A 273 17.63 13.99 14.02
C ASN A 273 17.37 13.82 15.52
N GLU A 274 16.45 14.61 16.09
CA GLU A 274 16.07 14.49 17.50
C GLU A 274 14.95 13.45 17.65
N LEU A 275 15.11 12.51 18.58
CA LEU A 275 14.07 11.52 18.90
C LEU A 275 12.87 12.21 19.58
N VAL A 276 11.77 12.38 18.85
CA VAL A 276 10.52 12.97 19.35
C VAL A 276 9.64 11.91 20.01
N ILE A 277 9.53 10.73 19.39
CA ILE A 277 8.81 9.59 19.95
C ILE A 277 9.81 8.46 20.17
N LYS A 278 9.99 8.07 21.43
CA LYS A 278 10.95 7.03 21.80
C LYS A 278 10.60 5.67 21.16
N PRO A 279 11.61 4.84 20.83
CA PRO A 279 11.38 3.57 20.16
C PRO A 279 10.59 2.63 21.05
N LYS A 280 9.44 2.18 20.55
CA LYS A 280 8.54 1.27 21.28
C LYS A 280 7.57 0.48 20.39
N TYR A 281 7.61 0.72 19.08
CA TYR A 281 6.71 0.08 18.13
C TYR A 281 7.43 -1.01 17.36
N TYR A 282 6.77 -2.14 17.15
CA TYR A 282 7.26 -3.21 16.30
C TYR A 282 7.19 -2.82 14.81
N MET A 283 6.13 -2.10 14.42
CA MET A 283 6.00 -1.47 13.09
C MET A 283 5.45 -0.06 13.21
N ALA A 284 5.89 0.82 12.32
CA ALA A 284 5.47 2.21 12.26
C ALA A 284 5.43 2.68 10.81
N TYR A 285 4.32 3.32 10.41
CA TYR A 285 4.23 4.05 9.16
C TYR A 285 4.65 5.51 9.35
N SER A 286 5.03 6.17 8.25
CA SER A 286 5.19 7.62 8.22
C SER A 286 3.89 8.31 8.61
N PHE A 287 4.02 9.49 9.20
CA PHE A 287 2.87 10.34 9.47
C PHE A 287 2.21 10.75 8.14
N SER A 288 0.92 11.06 8.21
CA SER A 288 0.16 11.72 7.16
C SER A 288 -1.04 12.37 7.83
N GLU A 289 -1.26 13.65 7.54
CA GLU A 289 -2.34 14.46 8.13
C GLU A 289 -2.31 14.48 9.68
N GLY A 290 -1.12 14.37 10.27
CA GLY A 290 -0.90 14.37 11.71
C GLY A 290 -1.07 13.01 12.39
N TYR A 291 -1.28 11.94 11.64
CA TYR A 291 -1.52 10.58 12.16
C TYR A 291 -0.57 9.54 11.56
N ALA A 292 -0.16 8.56 12.37
CA ALA A 292 0.62 7.41 11.90
C ALA A 292 0.04 6.10 12.40
N ALA A 293 -0.04 5.11 11.51
CA ALA A 293 -0.40 3.74 11.87
C ALA A 293 0.81 3.04 12.52
N VAL A 294 0.59 2.38 13.65
CA VAL A 294 1.61 1.70 14.43
C VAL A 294 1.14 0.34 14.94
N LYS A 295 2.09 -0.56 15.16
CA LYS A 295 1.87 -1.88 15.76
C LYS A 295 2.85 -2.09 16.91
N THR A 296 2.39 -2.60 18.05
CA THR A 296 3.22 -2.74 19.26
C THR A 296 3.95 -4.07 19.36
N ASP A 297 3.45 -5.12 18.71
CA ASP A 297 4.07 -6.43 18.72
C ASP A 297 3.88 -7.15 17.36
N TYR A 298 4.60 -8.26 17.18
CA TYR A 298 4.53 -9.05 15.96
C TYR A 298 3.26 -9.90 15.86
N TYR A 299 2.67 -10.27 17.00
CA TYR A 299 1.67 -11.33 17.06
C TYR A 299 0.43 -10.99 16.23
N GLU A 300 -0.20 -12.03 15.68
CA GLU A 300 -1.39 -11.90 14.82
C GLU A 300 -2.57 -11.21 15.53
N ASN A 301 -2.60 -11.26 16.86
CA ASN A 301 -3.64 -10.62 17.66
C ASN A 301 -3.39 -9.13 17.94
N SER A 302 -2.20 -8.60 17.66
CA SER A 302 -2.00 -7.16 17.70
C SER A 302 -2.55 -6.56 16.41
N GLY A 303 -3.52 -5.67 16.57
CA GLY A 303 -4.01 -4.88 15.47
C GLY A 303 -3.23 -3.58 15.30
N TRP A 304 -3.43 -2.96 14.15
CA TRP A 304 -2.91 -1.64 13.84
C TRP A 304 -3.69 -0.57 14.60
N MET A 305 -2.98 0.39 15.19
CA MET A 305 -3.55 1.54 15.88
C MET A 305 -3.03 2.85 15.28
N TYR A 306 -3.62 3.99 15.64
CA TYR A 306 -3.12 5.29 15.20
C TYR A 306 -2.65 6.16 16.35
N ILE A 307 -1.54 6.85 16.14
CA ILE A 307 -0.98 7.86 17.03
C ILE A 307 -0.95 9.23 16.36
N ASN A 308 -0.97 10.29 17.16
CA ASN A 308 -0.70 11.65 16.69
C ASN A 308 0.81 11.97 16.74
N THR A 309 1.19 13.14 16.24
CA THR A 309 2.60 13.62 16.21
C THR A 309 3.25 13.80 17.59
N GLU A 310 2.46 13.86 18.66
CA GLU A 310 2.94 13.84 20.06
C GLU A 310 3.20 12.40 20.57
N GLY A 311 2.91 11.37 19.75
CA GLY A 311 3.02 9.97 20.11
C GLY A 311 1.89 9.46 21.02
N LYS A 312 0.79 10.21 21.13
CA LYS A 312 -0.42 9.81 21.87
C LYS A 312 -1.29 8.93 20.99
N LEU A 313 -1.77 7.83 21.55
CA LEU A 313 -2.75 6.94 20.93
C LEU A 313 -4.08 7.68 20.75
N VAL A 314 -4.56 7.76 19.51
CA VAL A 314 -5.82 8.45 19.16
C VAL A 314 -6.91 7.50 18.68
N ILE A 315 -6.55 6.42 17.97
CA ILE A 315 -7.48 5.40 17.53
C ILE A 315 -6.96 4.05 18.02
N LYS A 316 -7.72 3.43 18.91
CA LYS A 316 -7.43 2.13 19.49
C LYS A 316 -8.47 1.12 19.02
N ASN A 317 -8.26 0.60 17.83
CA ASN A 317 -9.01 -0.50 17.28
C ASN A 317 -8.00 -1.54 16.82
N ASP A 318 -8.24 -2.82 17.08
CA ASP A 318 -7.33 -3.88 16.65
C ASP A 318 -7.59 -4.22 15.17
N TYR A 319 -7.32 -3.26 14.27
CA TYR A 319 -7.50 -3.46 12.83
C TYR A 319 -6.53 -4.52 12.31
N SER A 320 -6.99 -5.42 11.44
CA SER A 320 -6.11 -6.42 10.81
C SER A 320 -5.15 -5.79 9.80
N SER A 321 -5.49 -4.61 9.28
CA SER A 321 -4.63 -3.77 8.45
C SER A 321 -5.01 -2.30 8.61
N ALA A 322 -4.03 -1.42 8.41
CA ALA A 322 -4.20 0.03 8.41
C ALA A 322 -3.42 0.64 7.25
N SER A 323 -3.78 1.87 6.90
CA SER A 323 -3.10 2.69 5.88
C SER A 323 -2.97 4.13 6.38
N SER A 324 -2.15 4.93 5.70
CA SER A 324 -2.02 6.36 5.98
C SER A 324 -3.33 7.10 5.69
N PHE A 325 -3.57 8.18 6.44
CA PHE A 325 -4.66 9.11 6.16
C PHE A 325 -4.35 9.96 4.93
N ILE A 326 -5.28 10.01 3.98
CA ILE A 326 -5.27 10.91 2.83
C ILE A 326 -6.70 11.41 2.60
N ASP A 327 -6.85 12.71 2.40
CA ASP A 327 -8.14 13.41 2.27
C ASP A 327 -9.04 13.18 3.50
N GLY A 328 -8.44 13.12 4.70
CA GLY A 328 -9.14 12.97 5.98
C GLY A 328 -9.57 11.55 6.32
N VAL A 329 -9.24 10.54 5.50
CA VAL A 329 -9.70 9.16 5.69
C VAL A 329 -8.59 8.14 5.52
N ALA A 330 -8.73 6.96 6.15
CA ALA A 330 -7.79 5.86 6.02
C ALA A 330 -8.48 4.52 5.72
N PRO A 331 -7.99 3.76 4.72
CA PRO A 331 -8.31 2.35 4.56
C PRO A 331 -7.91 1.52 5.78
N VAL A 332 -8.85 0.74 6.30
CA VAL A 332 -8.62 -0.23 7.38
C VAL A 332 -9.29 -1.56 7.07
N GLY A 333 -8.67 -2.64 7.55
CA GLY A 333 -9.19 -4.00 7.43
C GLY A 333 -9.64 -4.57 8.76
N MET A 334 -10.65 -5.44 8.70
CA MET A 334 -11.10 -6.27 9.81
C MET A 334 -11.25 -7.73 9.40
N VAL A 335 -11.08 -8.63 10.37
CA VAL A 335 -11.42 -10.05 10.22
C VAL A 335 -12.86 -10.27 10.68
N VAL A 336 -13.69 -10.78 9.78
CA VAL A 336 -15.08 -11.17 10.06
C VAL A 336 -15.22 -12.68 9.95
N TYR A 337 -15.72 -13.33 10.99
CA TYR A 337 -16.00 -14.76 11.00
C TYR A 337 -17.44 -15.01 10.55
N ARG A 338 -17.61 -15.43 9.28
CA ARG A 338 -18.90 -15.78 8.70
C ARG A 338 -19.20 -17.26 8.83
#